data_AF-A0A7S0KXN5-F1
#
_entry.id   AF-A0A7S0KXN5-F1
#
_cell.length_a   1.000
_cell.length_b   1.000
_cell.length_c   1.000
_cell.angle_alpha   90.00
_cell.angle_beta   90.00
_cell.angle_gamma   90.00
#
_symmetry.space_group_name_H-M   'P 1'
#
loop_
_entity.id
_entity.type
_entity.pdbx_description
1 polymer ?
#
loop_
_entity_poly.entity_id
_entity_poly.type
_entity_poly.pdbx_seq_one_letter_code
_entity_poly.pdbx_strand_id
1 'polypeptide(L)'
;GIMRPIVYVCLFCSGVILPLALEVLLPKFGFKGSAWAMVIYNVSQPCLLILYLAWRHPHHRGTWPGFSKAFLGEAFELKQLKLYLRLGIGGIFSVAEWWFWEVVSLLVGTFGIVPLSVHTVPAQVITFACMLPIGTGIALAIRIGASLPRSIRVAKAIVFWTYTIGTVLFSLLTLCMWILRQQIFAFFTNDENVIDGCNRIWW
;
A
#
# COMPACT_ATOMS: atom_id res chain seq x y z
N GLY A 1 -13.46 -11.04 14.09
CA GLY A 1 -12.24 -10.42 13.55
C GLY A 1 -12.32 -10.36 12.05
N ILE A 2 -12.89 -9.27 11.51
CA ILE A 2 -13.30 -9.15 10.10
C ILE A 2 -12.08 -9.01 9.16
N MET A 3 -10.95 -8.51 9.67
CA MET A 3 -9.72 -8.29 8.89
C MET A 3 -8.82 -9.53 8.72
N ARG A 4 -9.00 -10.59 9.53
CA ARG A 4 -8.12 -11.79 9.49
C ARG A 4 -8.04 -12.46 8.11
N PRO A 5 -9.14 -12.63 7.36
CA PRO A 5 -9.09 -13.23 6.03
C PRO A 5 -8.28 -12.41 5.03
N ILE A 6 -8.40 -11.08 5.09
CA ILE A 6 -7.64 -10.17 4.22
C ILE A 6 -6.15 -10.35 4.47
N VAL A 7 -5.73 -10.41 5.73
CA VAL A 7 -4.32 -10.61 6.09
C VAL A 7 -3.80 -11.95 5.58
N TYR A 8 -4.57 -13.04 5.74
CA TYR A 8 -4.14 -14.36 5.25
C TYR A 8 -4.06 -14.42 3.72
N VAL A 9 -5.04 -13.84 3.01
CA VAL A 9 -5.01 -13.77 1.54
C VAL A 9 -3.81 -12.95 1.08
N CYS A 10 -3.55 -11.79 1.68
CA CYS A 10 -2.38 -10.97 1.33
C CYS A 10 -1.05 -11.69 1.59
N LEU A 11 -0.90 -12.37 2.74
CA LEU A 11 0.30 -13.14 3.05
C LEU A 11 0.49 -14.32 2.09
N PHE A 12 -0.59 -14.99 1.70
CA PHE A 12 -0.53 -16.08 0.72
C PHE A 12 -0.18 -15.57 -0.68
N CYS A 13 -0.81 -14.50 -1.14
CA CYS A 13 -0.50 -13.89 -2.44
C CYS A 13 0.95 -13.40 -2.52
N SER A 14 1.44 -12.73 -1.46
CA SER A 14 2.80 -12.20 -1.43
C SER A 14 3.86 -13.29 -1.24
N GLY A 15 3.59 -14.28 -0.39
CA GLY A 15 4.54 -15.34 -0.08
C GLY A 15 4.58 -16.50 -1.09
N VAL A 16 3.51 -16.73 -1.87
CA VAL A 16 3.40 -17.89 -2.76
C VAL A 16 3.18 -17.48 -4.21
N ILE A 17 2.17 -16.64 -4.48
CA ILE A 17 1.76 -16.35 -5.87
C ILE A 17 2.79 -15.50 -6.60
N LEU A 18 3.30 -14.45 -5.96
CA LEU A 18 4.31 -13.58 -6.55
C LEU A 18 5.64 -14.32 -6.88
N PRO A 19 6.29 -15.06 -5.94
CA PRO A 19 7.52 -15.76 -6.25
C PRO A 19 7.32 -16.87 -7.28
N LEU A 20 6.23 -17.64 -7.20
CA LEU A 20 5.92 -18.68 -8.19
C LEU A 20 5.70 -18.09 -9.59
N ALA A 21 4.97 -16.98 -9.69
CA ALA A 21 4.74 -16.30 -10.96
C ALA A 21 6.05 -15.75 -11.54
N LEU A 22 6.95 -15.23 -10.70
CA LEU A 22 8.27 -14.80 -11.13
C LEU A 22 9.10 -15.98 -11.64
N GLU A 23 9.24 -17.08 -10.90
CA GLU A 23 10.03 -18.24 -11.33
C GLU A 23 9.55 -18.84 -12.65
N VAL A 24 8.24 -18.84 -12.91
CA VAL A 24 7.68 -19.43 -14.14
C VAL A 24 7.75 -18.47 -15.34
N LEU A 25 7.56 -17.17 -15.12
CA LEU A 25 7.41 -16.18 -16.21
C LEU A 25 8.73 -15.48 -16.58
N LEU A 26 9.66 -15.34 -15.62
CA LEU A 26 10.98 -14.74 -15.88
C LEU A 26 11.80 -15.51 -16.94
N PRO A 27 11.89 -16.85 -16.90
CA PRO A 27 12.65 -17.60 -17.90
C PRO A 27 11.98 -17.62 -19.28
N LYS A 28 10.66 -17.43 -19.35
CA LYS A 28 9.89 -17.51 -20.61
C LYS A 28 9.80 -16.18 -21.36
N PHE A 29 9.67 -15.08 -20.62
CA PHE A 29 9.37 -13.76 -21.21
C PHE A 29 10.38 -12.66 -20.80
N GLY A 30 11.42 -13.01 -20.04
CA GLY A 30 12.43 -12.07 -19.57
C GLY A 30 11.81 -10.94 -18.76
N PHE A 31 12.18 -9.70 -19.08
CA PHE A 31 11.65 -8.50 -18.42
C PHE A 31 10.11 -8.36 -18.55
N LYS A 32 9.50 -8.79 -19.65
CA LYS A 32 8.02 -8.75 -19.79
C LYS A 32 7.33 -9.72 -18.83
N GLY A 33 8.04 -10.76 -18.37
CA GLY A 33 7.54 -11.73 -17.40
C GLY A 33 7.30 -11.14 -16.02
N SER A 34 8.09 -10.14 -15.60
CA SER A 34 7.90 -9.48 -14.30
C SER A 34 6.60 -8.66 -14.26
N ALA A 35 6.29 -7.96 -15.37
CA ALA A 35 5.03 -7.23 -15.51
C ALA A 35 3.82 -8.18 -15.42
N TRP A 36 3.87 -9.32 -16.11
CA TRP A 36 2.82 -10.34 -16.02
C TRP A 36 2.68 -10.95 -14.63
N ALA A 37 3.79 -11.22 -13.94
CA ALA A 37 3.76 -11.72 -12.57
C ALA A 37 3.05 -10.73 -11.63
N MET A 38 3.30 -9.43 -11.81
CA MET A 38 2.65 -8.38 -11.02
C MET A 38 1.14 -8.25 -11.32
N VAL A 39 0.73 -8.42 -12.58
CA VAL A 39 -0.71 -8.46 -12.94
C VAL A 39 -1.40 -9.66 -12.29
N ILE A 40 -0.79 -10.85 -12.37
CA ILE A 40 -1.35 -12.07 -11.76
C ILE A 40 -1.47 -11.89 -10.25
N TYR A 41 -0.46 -11.32 -9.59
CA TYR A 41 -0.50 -11.01 -8.17
C TYR A 41 -1.68 -10.08 -7.83
N ASN A 42 -1.82 -8.95 -8.54
CA ASN A 42 -2.89 -7.97 -8.28
C ASN A 42 -4.29 -8.53 -8.53
N VAL A 43 -4.47 -9.40 -9.53
CA VAL A 43 -5.77 -10.03 -9.82
C VAL A 43 -6.06 -11.17 -8.84
N SER A 44 -5.05 -11.90 -8.38
CA SER A 44 -5.23 -13.03 -7.46
C SER A 44 -5.79 -12.61 -6.10
N GLN A 45 -5.40 -11.43 -5.59
CA GLN A 45 -5.85 -10.91 -4.30
C GLN A 45 -7.39 -10.76 -4.20
N PRO A 46 -8.06 -10.00 -5.09
CA PRO A 46 -9.53 -9.89 -5.05
C PRO A 46 -10.21 -11.21 -5.39
N CYS A 47 -9.66 -12.01 -6.32
CA CYS A 47 -10.25 -13.31 -6.66
C CYS A 47 -10.28 -14.28 -5.47
N LEU A 48 -9.17 -14.40 -4.73
CA LEU A 48 -9.09 -15.25 -3.55
C LEU A 48 -9.95 -14.72 -2.40
N LEU A 49 -10.07 -13.41 -2.26
CA LEU A 49 -10.97 -12.80 -1.28
C LEU A 49 -12.43 -13.15 -1.60
N ILE A 50 -12.85 -12.98 -2.86
CA ILE A 50 -14.19 -13.33 -3.33
C ILE A 50 -14.47 -14.82 -3.13
N LEU A 51 -13.50 -15.68 -3.48
CA LEU A 51 -13.61 -17.13 -3.30
C LEU A 51 -13.74 -17.49 -1.81
N TYR A 52 -12.96 -16.86 -0.93
CA TYR A 52 -13.04 -17.06 0.51
C TYR A 52 -14.41 -16.65 1.06
N LEU A 53 -14.94 -15.50 0.61
CA LEU A 53 -16.27 -15.02 0.99
C LEU A 53 -17.38 -15.97 0.49
N ALA A 54 -17.25 -16.49 -0.73
CA ALA A 54 -18.17 -17.45 -1.31
C ALA A 54 -18.14 -18.82 -0.63
N TRP A 55 -16.97 -19.27 -0.16
CA TRP A 55 -16.84 -20.61 0.45
C TRP A 55 -17.19 -20.62 1.93
N ARG A 56 -16.67 -19.67 2.71
CA ARG A 56 -16.78 -19.71 4.18
C ARG A 56 -18.05 -19.03 4.71
N HIS A 57 -18.78 -18.30 3.86
CA HIS A 57 -19.94 -17.47 4.21
C HIS A 57 -19.85 -16.83 5.60
N PRO A 58 -18.78 -16.10 5.95
CA PRO A 58 -18.55 -15.59 7.30
C PRO A 58 -19.48 -14.43 7.70
N HIS A 59 -20.54 -14.18 6.93
CA HIS A 59 -21.39 -13.00 7.03
C HIS A 59 -22.48 -13.13 8.10
N HIS A 60 -22.72 -12.05 8.84
CA HIS A 60 -24.02 -11.81 9.43
C HIS A 60 -25.03 -11.57 8.28
N ARG A 61 -26.25 -12.11 8.41
CA ARG A 61 -27.28 -12.17 7.36
C ARG A 61 -27.63 -10.83 6.67
N GLY A 62 -27.20 -9.67 7.19
CA GLY A 62 -27.45 -8.35 6.60
C GLY A 62 -26.29 -7.67 5.87
N THR A 63 -25.10 -8.28 5.79
CA THR A 63 -23.88 -7.59 5.26
C THR A 63 -23.50 -7.93 3.82
N TRP A 64 -23.90 -9.09 3.29
CA TRP A 64 -23.62 -9.48 1.90
C TRP A 64 -24.62 -10.55 1.46
N PRO A 65 -25.56 -10.24 0.55
CA PRO A 65 -26.56 -11.20 0.06
C PRO A 65 -26.04 -12.19 -1.01
N GLY A 66 -24.74 -12.19 -1.30
CA GLY A 66 -24.12 -13.04 -2.33
C GLY A 66 -24.18 -12.42 -3.73
N PHE A 67 -23.78 -13.19 -4.74
CA PHE A 67 -23.91 -12.81 -6.17
C PHE A 67 -25.34 -13.03 -6.69
N SER A 68 -26.35 -12.54 -5.96
CA SER A 68 -27.73 -12.59 -6.45
C SER A 68 -27.93 -11.55 -7.56
N LYS A 69 -28.67 -11.89 -8.62
CA LYS A 69 -28.98 -10.96 -9.72
C LYS A 69 -29.67 -9.68 -9.23
N ALA A 70 -30.43 -9.75 -8.14
CA ALA A 70 -31.04 -8.60 -7.49
C ALA A 70 -30.00 -7.63 -6.90
N PHE A 71 -28.93 -8.15 -6.30
CA PHE A 71 -27.86 -7.34 -5.73
C PHE A 71 -26.98 -6.68 -6.80
N LEU A 72 -26.73 -7.36 -7.93
CA LEU A 72 -26.08 -6.69 -9.07
C LEU A 72 -26.97 -5.54 -9.58
N GLY A 73 -28.29 -5.72 -9.64
CA GLY A 73 -29.22 -4.65 -9.99
C GLY A 73 -29.19 -3.47 -9.02
N GLU A 74 -29.15 -3.73 -7.71
CA GLU A 74 -29.04 -2.71 -6.65
C GLU A 74 -27.67 -2.01 -6.64
N ALA A 75 -26.59 -2.74 -6.87
CA ALA A 75 -25.23 -2.18 -6.95
C ALA A 75 -25.06 -1.24 -8.16
N PHE A 76 -25.75 -1.54 -9.26
CA PHE A 76 -25.80 -0.67 -10.45
C PHE A 76 -26.90 0.41 -10.38
N GLU A 77 -27.61 0.52 -9.25
CA GLU A 77 -28.60 1.58 -9.07
C GLU A 77 -27.90 2.96 -9.05
N LEU A 78 -28.21 3.80 -10.05
CA LEU A 78 -27.59 5.11 -10.27
C LEU A 78 -27.59 6.01 -9.01
N LYS A 79 -28.61 5.89 -8.15
CA LYS A 79 -28.74 6.68 -6.93
C LYS A 79 -27.71 6.28 -5.87
N GLN A 80 -27.50 4.97 -5.68
CA GLN A 80 -26.50 4.46 -4.74
C GLN A 80 -25.09 4.70 -5.26
N LEU A 81 -24.87 4.50 -6.56
CA LEU A 81 -23.59 4.80 -7.21
C LEU A 81 -23.22 6.28 -7.07
N LYS A 82 -24.18 7.20 -7.26
CA LYS A 82 -23.94 8.64 -7.08
C LYS A 82 -23.60 9.00 -5.64
N LEU A 83 -24.25 8.38 -4.65
CA LEU A 83 -23.93 8.57 -3.24
C LEU A 83 -22.52 8.03 -2.93
N TYR A 84 -22.19 6.84 -3.42
CA TYR A 84 -20.88 6.23 -3.27
C TYR A 84 -19.78 7.09 -3.90
N LEU A 85 -19.98 7.57 -5.14
CA LEU A 85 -19.04 8.47 -5.80
C LEU A 85 -18.87 9.78 -5.03
N ARG A 86 -19.96 10.37 -4.53
CA ARG A 86 -19.89 11.60 -3.72
C ARG A 86 -19.07 11.43 -2.44
N LEU A 87 -19.21 10.28 -1.78
CA LEU A 87 -18.39 9.93 -0.60
C LEU A 87 -16.94 9.60 -1.00
N GLY A 88 -16.76 8.95 -2.15
CA GLY A 88 -15.48 8.53 -2.69
C GLY A 88 -14.60 9.66 -3.22
N ILE A 89 -15.17 10.81 -3.60
CA ILE A 89 -14.40 11.98 -4.08
C ILE A 89 -13.29 12.38 -3.11
N GLY A 90 -13.55 12.36 -1.79
CA GLY A 90 -12.52 12.66 -0.79
C GLY A 90 -11.37 11.65 -0.80
N GLY A 91 -11.67 10.38 -1.04
CA GLY A 91 -10.67 9.32 -1.22
C GLY A 91 -9.87 9.51 -2.52
N ILE A 92 -10.52 9.87 -3.61
CA ILE A 92 -9.85 10.14 -4.90
C ILE A 92 -8.82 11.28 -4.75
N PHE A 93 -9.17 12.35 -4.04
CA PHE A 93 -8.24 13.44 -3.74
C PHE A 93 -7.05 12.98 -2.88
N SER A 94 -7.25 12.04 -1.95
CA SER A 94 -6.14 11.46 -1.18
C SER A 94 -5.16 10.66 -2.05
N VAL A 95 -5.63 10.09 -3.17
CA VAL A 95 -4.77 9.38 -4.13
C VAL A 95 -3.99 10.35 -5.02
N ALA A 96 -4.38 11.62 -5.08
CA ALA A 96 -3.66 12.63 -5.89
C ALA A 96 -2.19 12.81 -5.45
N GLU A 97 -1.89 12.60 -4.16
CA GLU A 97 -0.51 12.59 -3.66
C GLU A 97 0.33 11.50 -4.33
N TRP A 98 -0.22 10.30 -4.52
CA TRP A 98 0.46 9.22 -5.22
C TRP A 98 0.68 9.53 -6.70
N TRP A 99 -0.31 10.12 -7.35
CA TRP A 99 -0.19 10.54 -8.75
C TRP A 99 0.95 11.54 -8.96
N PHE A 100 1.19 12.43 -7.99
CA PHE A 100 2.31 13.36 -8.06
C PHE A 100 3.66 12.62 -8.15
N TRP A 101 3.88 11.61 -7.29
CA TRP A 101 5.10 10.80 -7.32
C TRP A 101 5.30 10.04 -8.63
N GLU A 102 4.22 9.52 -9.20
CA GLU A 102 4.26 8.83 -10.51
C GLU A 102 4.61 9.78 -11.66
N VAL A 103 4.04 10.99 -11.68
CA VAL A 103 4.37 12.00 -12.70
C VAL A 103 5.84 12.41 -12.60
N VAL A 104 6.37 12.61 -11.38
CA VAL A 104 7.80 12.89 -11.18
C VAL A 104 8.66 11.73 -11.68
N SER A 105 8.29 10.48 -11.37
CA SER A 105 9.01 9.29 -11.85
C SER A 105 9.04 9.21 -13.39
N LEU A 106 7.90 9.48 -14.05
CA LEU A 106 7.82 9.52 -15.51
C LEU A 106 8.69 10.62 -16.11
N LEU A 107 8.69 11.81 -15.51
CA LEU A 107 9.54 12.92 -15.94
C LEU A 107 11.03 12.58 -15.78
N VAL A 108 11.43 12.04 -14.63
CA VAL A 108 12.83 11.60 -14.40
C VAL A 108 13.21 10.50 -15.39
N GLY A 109 12.28 9.61 -15.73
CA GLY A 109 12.46 8.57 -16.75
C GLY A 109 12.83 9.11 -18.14
N THR A 110 12.42 10.34 -18.49
CA THR A 110 12.81 10.95 -19.77
C THR A 110 14.28 11.36 -19.84
N PHE A 111 14.95 11.54 -18.70
CA PHE A 111 16.37 11.89 -18.63
C PHE A 111 17.31 10.67 -18.79
N GLY A 112 16.75 9.45 -18.82
CA GLY A 112 17.50 8.21 -19.03
C GLY A 112 17.47 7.26 -17.83
N ILE A 113 18.13 6.10 -18.00
CA ILE A 113 18.04 4.97 -17.06
C ILE A 113 18.80 5.26 -15.76
N VAL A 114 19.95 5.95 -15.85
CA VAL A 114 20.79 6.29 -14.69
C VAL A 114 20.06 7.27 -13.74
N PRO A 115 19.57 8.45 -14.18
CA PRO A 115 18.86 9.36 -13.27
C PRO A 115 17.55 8.75 -12.72
N LEU A 116 16.86 7.93 -13.51
CA LEU A 116 15.68 7.20 -13.04
C LEU A 116 16.03 6.23 -11.91
N SER A 117 17.13 5.48 -12.03
CA SER A 117 17.58 4.54 -11.00
C SER A 117 17.97 5.27 -9.72
N VAL A 118 18.66 6.42 -9.86
CA VAL A 118 19.06 7.28 -8.73
C VAL A 118 17.85 7.84 -7.97
N HIS A 119 16.77 8.20 -8.66
CA HIS A 119 15.54 8.65 -8.01
C HIS A 119 14.74 7.50 -7.39
N THR A 120 14.68 6.34 -8.05
CA THR A 120 13.81 5.24 -7.67
C THR A 120 14.26 4.57 -6.37
N VAL A 121 15.57 4.36 -6.18
CA VAL A 121 16.08 3.65 -4.99
C VAL A 121 15.67 4.34 -3.68
N PRO A 122 15.95 5.64 -3.47
CA PRO A 122 15.53 6.35 -2.28
C PRO A 122 14.00 6.51 -2.20
N ALA A 123 13.31 6.71 -3.33
CA ALA A 123 11.86 6.83 -3.35
C ALA A 123 11.17 5.57 -2.81
N GLN A 124 11.65 4.38 -3.17
CA GLN A 124 11.13 3.11 -2.64
C GLN A 124 11.38 2.98 -1.13
N VAL A 125 12.57 3.38 -0.68
CA VAL A 125 12.97 3.31 0.73
C VAL A 125 12.14 4.28 1.59
N ILE A 126 11.88 5.49 1.09
CA ILE A 126 10.99 6.47 1.73
C ILE A 126 9.55 5.95 1.75
N THR A 127 9.07 5.40 0.64
CA THR A 127 7.73 4.82 0.55
C THR A 127 7.52 3.73 1.61
N PHE A 128 8.50 2.84 1.77
CA PHE A 128 8.49 1.81 2.80
C PHE A 128 8.47 2.42 4.22
N ALA A 129 9.30 3.43 4.48
CA ALA A 129 9.34 4.11 5.78
C ALA A 129 8.02 4.82 6.10
N CYS A 130 7.35 5.41 5.10
CA CYS A 130 6.07 6.11 5.24
C CYS A 130 4.88 5.18 5.51
N MET A 131 4.99 3.87 5.22
CA MET A 131 3.93 2.91 5.57
C MET A 131 3.70 2.80 7.07
N LEU A 132 4.75 2.98 7.88
CA LEU A 132 4.65 2.91 9.34
C LEU A 132 3.78 4.04 9.91
N PRO A 133 4.03 5.34 9.62
CA PRO A 133 3.14 6.43 9.97
C PRO A 133 1.71 6.24 9.48
N ILE A 134 1.52 5.87 8.22
CA ILE A 134 0.18 5.66 7.63
C ILE A 134 -0.59 4.59 8.42
N GLY A 135 0.05 3.47 8.73
CA GLY A 135 -0.54 2.40 9.54
C GLY A 135 -0.94 2.86 10.94
N THR A 136 -0.05 3.61 11.62
CA THR A 136 -0.36 4.18 12.95
C THR A 136 -1.51 5.19 12.90
N GLY A 137 -1.58 6.03 11.86
CA GLY A 137 -2.65 7.00 11.67
C GLY A 137 -4.02 6.36 11.45
N ILE A 138 -4.09 5.28 10.65
CA ILE A 138 -5.33 4.52 10.46
C ILE A 138 -5.76 3.85 11.77
N ALA A 139 -4.83 3.23 12.50
CA ALA A 139 -5.12 2.61 13.79
C ALA A 139 -5.63 3.64 14.81
N LEU A 140 -5.02 4.83 14.83
CA LEU A 140 -5.43 5.95 15.65
C LEU A 140 -6.86 6.41 15.31
N ALA A 141 -7.17 6.62 14.04
CA ALA A 141 -8.49 7.05 13.59
C ALA A 141 -9.60 6.07 14.03
N ILE A 142 -9.34 4.75 13.92
CA ILE A 142 -10.28 3.71 14.38
C ILE A 142 -10.47 3.78 15.91
N ARG A 143 -9.38 3.91 16.66
CA ARG A 143 -9.43 3.97 18.14
C ARG A 143 -10.12 5.24 18.65
N ILE A 144 -9.88 6.38 18.00
CA ILE A 144 -10.57 7.63 18.31
C ILE A 144 -12.06 7.48 18.01
N GLY A 145 -12.43 6.96 16.83
CA GLY A 145 -13.82 6.75 16.46
C GLY A 145 -14.60 5.89 17.47
N ALA A 146 -13.95 4.85 18.03
CA ALA A 146 -14.57 3.99 19.05
C ALA A 146 -14.60 4.60 20.46
N SER A 147 -13.64 5.47 20.81
CA SER A 147 -13.50 6.02 22.17
C SER A 147 -14.15 7.38 22.37
N LEU A 148 -14.27 8.17 21.30
CA LEU A 148 -14.81 9.53 21.32
C LEU A 148 -16.24 9.60 21.87
N PRO A 149 -17.18 8.69 21.53
CA PRO A 149 -18.53 8.70 22.11
C PRO A 149 -18.58 8.31 23.59
N ARG A 150 -17.55 7.61 24.09
CA ARG A 150 -17.51 7.12 25.48
C ARG A 150 -16.91 8.14 26.43
N SER A 151 -15.78 8.74 26.06
CA SER A 151 -15.18 9.81 26.85
C SER A 151 -14.14 10.61 26.05
N ILE A 152 -14.28 11.93 26.11
CA ILE A 152 -13.36 12.87 25.46
C ILE A 152 -11.97 12.80 26.08
N ARG A 153 -11.87 12.55 27.39
CA ARG A 153 -10.59 12.48 28.12
C ARG A 153 -9.73 11.30 27.66
N VAL A 154 -10.32 10.13 27.44
CA VAL A 154 -9.61 8.95 26.94
C VAL A 154 -9.21 9.15 25.48
N ALA A 155 -10.08 9.73 24.65
CA ALA A 155 -9.75 10.04 23.26
C ALA A 155 -8.54 10.99 23.16
N LYS A 156 -8.49 12.06 23.98
CA LYS A 156 -7.34 12.97 24.05
C LYS A 156 -6.05 12.25 24.48
N ALA A 157 -6.13 11.38 25.48
CA ALA A 157 -4.97 10.60 25.93
C ALA A 157 -4.45 9.66 24.82
N ILE A 158 -5.35 8.96 24.10
CA ILE A 158 -4.98 8.09 22.98
C ILE A 158 -4.28 8.89 21.88
N VAL A 159 -4.80 10.07 21.52
CA VAL A 159 -4.18 10.96 20.53
C VAL A 159 -2.78 11.36 20.98
N PHE A 160 -2.64 11.85 22.22
CA PHE A 160 -1.37 12.31 22.76
C PHE A 160 -0.33 11.18 22.75
N TRP A 161 -0.65 10.03 23.32
CA TRP A 161 0.27 8.89 23.37
C TRP A 161 0.63 8.37 21.99
N THR A 162 -0.34 8.26 21.08
CA THR A 162 -0.07 7.76 19.73
C THR A 162 0.79 8.75 18.94
N TYR A 163 0.55 10.05 19.11
CA TYR A 163 1.38 11.08 18.51
C TYR A 163 2.80 11.03 19.06
N THR A 164 2.98 11.02 20.38
CA THR A 164 4.32 10.98 21.00
C THR A 164 5.10 9.72 20.58
N ILE A 165 4.47 8.54 20.66
CA ILE A 165 5.11 7.27 20.26
C ILE A 165 5.39 7.28 18.75
N GLY A 166 4.44 7.75 17.94
CA GLY A 166 4.59 7.84 16.50
C GLY A 166 5.74 8.76 16.09
N THR A 167 5.86 9.94 16.71
CA THR A 167 6.98 10.86 16.48
C THR A 167 8.31 10.24 16.88
N VAL A 168 8.41 9.62 18.06
CA VAL A 168 9.66 8.98 18.51
C VAL A 168 10.07 7.85 17.56
N LEU A 169 9.14 6.97 17.19
CA LEU A 169 9.42 5.88 16.25
C LEU A 169 9.85 6.41 14.88
N PHE A 170 9.17 7.44 14.37
CA PHE A 170 9.51 8.05 13.09
C PHE A 170 10.88 8.73 13.13
N SER A 171 11.20 9.47 14.19
CA SER A 171 12.52 10.07 14.38
C SER A 171 13.63 9.00 14.45
N LEU A 172 13.39 7.89 15.14
CA LEU A 172 14.34 6.77 15.18
C LEU A 172 14.53 6.12 13.81
N LEU A 173 13.44 5.93 13.05
CA LEU A 173 13.50 5.40 11.68
C LEU A 173 14.30 6.32 10.76
N THR A 174 14.01 7.62 10.77
CA THR A 174 14.75 8.61 9.97
C THR A 174 16.24 8.61 10.34
N LEU A 175 16.57 8.55 11.64
CA LEU A 175 17.96 8.46 12.09
C LEU A 175 18.65 7.17 11.61
N CYS A 176 17.96 6.02 11.69
CA CYS A 176 18.48 4.76 11.20
C CYS A 176 18.72 4.80 9.69
N MET A 177 17.79 5.36 8.91
CA MET A 177 17.95 5.53 7.46
C MET A 177 19.12 6.44 7.11
N TRP A 178 19.32 7.50 7.90
CA TRP A 178 20.45 8.41 7.73
C TRP A 178 21.80 7.70 7.95
N ILE A 179 21.92 6.91 9.02
CA ILE A 179 23.15 6.18 9.37
C ILE A 179 23.42 5.05 8.36
N LEU A 180 22.39 4.29 7.98
CA LEU A 180 22.50 3.09 7.14
C LEU A 180 22.43 3.39 5.62
N ARG A 181 22.42 4.67 5.23
CA ARG A 181 22.24 5.10 3.83
C ARG A 181 23.12 4.38 2.82
N GLN A 182 24.42 4.21 3.13
CA GLN A 182 25.37 3.57 2.21
C GLN A 182 25.09 2.08 2.05
N GLN A 183 24.68 1.40 3.13
CA GLN A 183 24.31 -0.01 3.06
C GLN A 183 23.00 -0.22 2.31
N ILE A 184 22.06 0.73 2.46
CA ILE A 184 20.81 0.71 1.70
C ILE A 184 21.11 0.85 0.21
N PHE A 185 21.92 1.82 -0.21
CA PHE A 185 22.26 1.98 -1.63
C PHE A 185 23.00 0.77 -2.21
N ALA A 186 23.95 0.21 -1.46
CA ALA A 186 24.66 -1.01 -1.85
C ALA A 186 23.76 -2.25 -1.94
N PHE A 187 22.64 -2.30 -1.22
CA PHE A 187 21.68 -3.39 -1.32
C PHE A 187 20.86 -3.34 -2.62
N PHE A 188 20.54 -2.14 -3.12
CA PHE A 188 19.70 -1.98 -4.30
C PHE A 188 20.48 -2.01 -5.62
N THR A 189 21.74 -1.57 -5.65
CA THR A 189 22.55 -1.56 -6.87
C THR A 189 24.04 -1.72 -6.58
N ASN A 190 24.74 -2.39 -7.51
CA ASN A 190 26.20 -2.51 -7.51
C ASN A 190 26.87 -1.55 -8.52
N ASP A 191 26.11 -0.70 -9.21
CA ASP A 191 26.64 0.23 -10.21
C ASP A 191 27.19 1.51 -9.54
N GLU A 192 28.50 1.73 -9.67
CA GLU A 192 29.21 2.87 -9.07
C GLU A 192 28.66 4.22 -9.55
N ASN A 193 28.18 4.32 -10.81
CA ASN A 193 27.62 5.57 -11.34
C ASN A 193 26.30 5.94 -10.68
N VAL A 194 25.50 4.94 -10.29
CA VAL A 194 24.23 5.15 -9.60
C VAL A 194 24.48 5.51 -8.13
N ILE A 195 25.50 4.90 -7.51
CA ILE A 195 25.88 5.21 -6.12
C ILE A 195 26.43 6.64 -6.01
N ASP A 196 27.29 7.09 -6.95
CA ASP A 196 27.81 8.46 -6.96
C ASP A 196 26.70 9.49 -7.22
N GLY A 197 25.78 9.20 -8.15
CA GLY A 197 24.60 10.02 -8.40
C GLY A 197 23.67 10.13 -7.18
N CYS A 198 23.41 9.03 -6.48
CA CYS A 198 22.67 9.02 -5.23
C CYS A 198 23.36 9.86 -4.15
N ASN A 199 24.69 9.73 -4.03
CA ASN A 199 25.46 10.50 -3.04
C ASN A 199 25.49 11.99 -3.35
N ARG A 200 25.41 12.41 -4.61
CA ARG A 200 25.37 13.84 -5.00
C ARG A 200 24.00 14.50 -4.85
N ILE A 201 22.92 13.77 -5.13
CA ILE A 201 21.56 14.34 -5.15
C ILE A 201 20.94 14.32 -3.75
N TRP A 202 21.29 13.33 -2.94
CA TRP A 202 20.74 13.18 -1.60
C TRP A 202 21.67 13.77 -0.51
N TRP A 203 22.77 14.43 -0.91
CA TRP A 203 23.69 15.22 -0.06
C TRP A 203 24.21 16.47 -0.81
#